data_AF-A0A6J4WWD5-F1
#
_entry.id   AF-A0A6J4WWD5-F1
#
_cell.length_a   1.000
_cell.length_b   1.000
_cell.length_c   1.000
_cell.angle_alpha   90.00
_cell.angle_beta   90.00
_cell.angle_gamma   90.00
#
_symmetry.space_group_name_H-M   'P 1'
#
loop_
_entity.id
_entity.type
_entity.pdbx_description
1 polymer ?
#
loop_
_entity_poly.entity_id
_entity_poly.type
_entity_poly.pdbx_seq_one_letter_code
_entity_poly.pdbx_strand_id
1 'polypeptide(L)'
;MSIFATVDPDSQHEGVCTFLVERDWEGVSIGRKIPKMGQRGSNTTGINFKNVRAPKENIMAPPGEGFVLAMQTFSRTRPAIGAFAKGTARSGKSWPRINTNFWNS
;
A
#
# COMPACT_ATOMS: atom_id res chain seq x y z
N MET A 1 2.54 10.53 -3.45
CA MET A 1 2.12 9.41 -2.57
C MET A 1 0.81 9.80 -1.93
N SER A 2 -0.17 8.90 -1.85
CA SER A 2 -1.44 9.16 -1.16
C SER A 2 -1.28 8.91 0.34
N ILE A 3 -1.51 9.94 1.15
CA ILE A 3 -1.38 9.90 2.61
C ILE A 3 -2.75 10.16 3.24
N PHE A 4 -3.13 9.28 4.16
CA PHE A 4 -4.30 9.44 5.00
C PHE A 4 -3.84 9.93 6.37
N ALA A 5 -4.35 11.06 6.82
CA ALA A 5 -4.02 11.64 8.12
C ALA A 5 -5.30 12.13 8.81
N THR A 6 -5.26 12.27 10.13
CA THR A 6 -6.37 12.87 10.89
C THR A 6 -6.07 14.34 11.17
N VAL A 7 -7.08 15.21 11.03
CA VAL A 7 -7.00 16.61 11.50
C VAL A 7 -7.22 16.74 13.00
N ASP A 8 -7.96 15.79 13.58
CA ASP A 8 -8.31 15.74 14.99
C ASP A 8 -8.40 14.27 15.44
N PRO A 9 -7.54 13.83 16.37
CA PRO A 9 -7.59 12.47 16.90
C PRO A 9 -8.95 12.08 17.52
N ASP A 10 -9.68 13.03 18.12
CA ASP A 10 -10.95 12.77 18.80
C ASP A 10 -12.09 12.50 17.81
N SER A 11 -12.02 13.10 16.62
CA SER A 11 -12.99 12.95 15.52
C SER A 11 -12.92 11.58 14.80
N GLN A 12 -12.05 10.66 15.22
CA GLN A 12 -11.93 9.30 14.67
C GLN A 12 -11.93 9.26 13.13
N HIS A 13 -12.89 8.54 12.52
CA HIS A 13 -13.01 8.35 11.08
C HIS A 13 -13.53 9.61 10.36
N GLU A 14 -14.28 10.46 11.06
CA GLU A 14 -14.77 11.73 10.52
C GLU A 14 -13.64 12.77 10.43
N GLY A 15 -12.58 12.64 11.22
CA GLY A 15 -11.40 13.50 11.15
C GLY A 15 -10.41 13.14 10.02
N VAL A 16 -10.62 12.04 9.31
CA VAL A 16 -9.66 11.54 8.30
C VAL A 16 -9.79 12.31 7.00
N CYS A 17 -8.67 12.85 6.54
CA CYS A 17 -8.49 13.51 5.25
C CYS A 17 -7.40 12.81 4.43
N THR A 18 -7.38 13.06 3.12
CA THR A 18 -6.42 12.45 2.19
C THR A 18 -5.69 13.50 1.39
N PHE A 19 -4.37 13.37 1.30
CA PHE A 19 -3.50 14.29 0.58
C PHE A 19 -2.55 13.56 -0.36
N LEU A 20 -2.14 14.27 -1.41
CA LEU A 20 -1.01 13.90 -2.24
C LEU A 20 0.27 14.55 -1.69
N VAL A 21 1.19 13.73 -1.19
CA VAL A 21 2.51 14.17 -0.69
C VAL A 21 3.61 13.65 -1.59
N GLU A 22 4.51 14.52 -2.02
CA GLU A 22 5.67 14.10 -2.80
C GLU A 22 6.80 13.62 -1.89
N ARG A 23 7.63 12.74 -2.45
CA ARG A 23 8.74 12.13 -1.71
C ARG A 23 9.81 13.16 -1.33
N ASP A 24 10.03 14.13 -2.19
CA ASP A 24 11.18 15.04 -2.10
C ASP A 24 10.85 16.32 -1.33
N TRP A 25 9.63 16.42 -0.78
CA TRP A 25 9.23 17.54 0.05
C TRP A 25 10.00 17.59 1.36
N GLU A 26 10.28 18.81 1.81
CA GLU A 26 10.95 19.05 3.08
C GLU A 26 10.16 18.41 4.24
N GLY A 27 10.88 17.69 5.11
CA GLY A 27 10.29 16.97 6.24
C GLY A 27 9.83 15.55 5.92
N VAL A 28 9.84 15.12 4.65
CA VAL A 28 9.60 13.73 4.25
C VAL A 28 10.93 12.97 4.30
N SER A 29 10.97 11.86 5.02
CA SER A 29 12.15 11.00 5.11
C SER A 29 11.76 9.53 4.95
N ILE A 30 12.57 8.79 4.19
CA ILE A 30 12.36 7.37 3.94
C ILE A 30 13.35 6.56 4.77
N GLY A 31 12.83 5.62 5.54
CA GLY A 31 13.62 4.71 6.35
C GLY A 31 14.34 3.63 5.55
N ARG A 32 14.91 2.66 6.29
CA ARG A 32 15.57 1.51 5.68
C ARG A 32 14.53 0.51 5.16
N LYS A 33 14.84 -0.14 4.03
CA LYS A 33 14.07 -1.29 3.51
C LYS A 33 13.95 -2.38 4.58
N ILE A 34 12.72 -2.82 4.82
CA ILE A 34 12.41 -3.86 5.79
C ILE A 34 12.77 -5.24 5.21
N PRO A 35 13.54 -6.07 5.94
CA PRO A 35 13.75 -7.47 5.56
C PRO A 35 12.44 -8.24 5.72
N LYS A 36 11.98 -8.86 4.62
CA LYS A 36 10.71 -9.61 4.59
C LYS A 36 10.96 -11.09 4.33
N MET A 37 10.14 -11.94 4.93
CA MET A 37 10.13 -13.39 4.68
C MET A 37 9.94 -13.69 3.18
N GLY A 38 8.89 -13.11 2.57
CA GLY A 38 8.54 -13.22 1.15
C GLY A 38 8.38 -11.86 0.47
N GLN A 39 7.95 -11.87 -0.79
CA GLN A 39 7.79 -10.66 -1.63
C GLN A 39 9.00 -9.70 -1.53
N ARG A 40 10.22 -10.25 -1.51
CA ARG A 40 11.47 -9.47 -1.28
C ARG A 40 11.76 -8.44 -2.37
N GLY A 41 11.19 -8.63 -3.56
CA GLY A 41 11.23 -7.68 -4.67
C GLY A 41 10.33 -6.45 -4.48
N SER A 42 9.29 -6.53 -3.63
CA SER A 42 8.50 -5.36 -3.25
C SER A 42 9.28 -4.51 -2.25
N ASN A 43 9.44 -3.21 -2.52
CA ASN A 43 10.11 -2.32 -1.59
C ASN A 43 9.12 -1.87 -0.50
N THR A 44 9.43 -2.19 0.75
CA THR A 44 8.61 -1.82 1.91
C THR A 44 9.52 -1.13 2.90
N THR A 45 9.17 0.08 3.27
CA THR A 45 9.98 0.96 4.10
C THR A 45 9.07 1.80 5.00
N GLY A 46 9.56 2.19 6.17
CA GLY A 46 8.94 3.26 6.93
C GLY A 46 9.09 4.59 6.20
N ILE A 47 8.09 5.46 6.33
CA ILE A 47 8.13 6.85 5.87
C ILE A 47 7.80 7.71 7.07
N ASN A 48 8.61 8.73 7.32
CA ASN A 48 8.44 9.64 8.44
C ASN A 48 8.20 11.06 7.93
N PHE A 49 7.20 11.72 8.51
CA PHE A 49 6.76 13.07 8.14
C PHE A 49 7.00 14.00 9.33
N LYS A 50 7.87 14.98 9.18
CA LYS A 50 8.18 15.98 10.21
C LYS A 50 7.84 17.38 9.68
N ASN A 51 6.76 17.97 10.20
CA ASN A 51 6.31 19.32 9.84
C ASN A 51 6.14 19.56 8.32
N VAL A 52 5.69 18.53 7.59
CA VAL A 52 5.48 18.61 6.14
C VAL A 52 4.27 19.51 5.86
N ARG A 53 4.44 20.50 4.98
CA ARG A 53 3.37 21.40 4.56
C ARG A 53 2.79 20.93 3.24
N ALA A 54 1.56 20.43 3.27
CA ALA A 54 0.81 20.11 2.05
C ALA A 54 -0.03 21.33 1.62
N PRO A 55 0.07 21.77 0.35
CA PRO A 55 -0.74 22.85 -0.19
C PRO A 55 -2.19 22.38 -0.41
N LYS A 56 -3.14 23.31 -0.49
CA LYS A 56 -4.58 22.99 -0.54
C LYS A 56 -4.97 22.26 -1.83
N GLU A 57 -4.26 22.52 -2.92
CA GLU A 57 -4.49 21.88 -4.21
C GLU A 57 -4.19 20.37 -4.18
N ASN A 58 -3.40 19.91 -3.21
CA ASN A 58 -3.02 18.51 -3.04
C ASN A 58 -3.99 17.73 -2.13
N ILE A 59 -5.08 18.36 -1.66
CA ILE A 59 -6.14 17.69 -0.91
C ILE A 59 -6.96 16.85 -1.90
N MET A 60 -6.89 15.53 -1.76
CA MET A 60 -7.67 14.59 -2.57
C MET A 60 -9.07 14.35 -1.99
N ALA A 61 -9.19 14.38 -0.66
CA ALA A 61 -10.46 14.26 0.03
C ALA A 61 -10.42 15.11 1.32
N PRO A 62 -11.43 15.96 1.57
CA PRO A 62 -11.52 16.75 2.79
C PRO A 62 -11.75 15.86 4.03
N PRO A 63 -11.65 16.42 5.25
CA PRO A 63 -12.06 15.73 6.47
C PRO A 63 -13.48 15.16 6.33
N GLY A 64 -13.67 13.92 6.78
CA GLY A 64 -14.94 13.18 6.69
C GLY A 64 -15.04 12.29 5.45
N GLU A 65 -14.37 12.66 4.36
CA GLU A 65 -14.38 11.89 3.11
C GLU A 65 -13.14 10.99 2.96
N GLY A 66 -12.06 11.28 3.69
CA GLY A 66 -10.79 10.56 3.57
C GLY A 66 -10.90 9.09 3.96
N PHE A 67 -11.68 8.76 5.00
CA PHE A 67 -11.88 7.37 5.41
C PHE A 67 -12.65 6.57 4.36
N VAL A 68 -13.68 7.17 3.76
CA VAL A 68 -14.47 6.55 2.68
C VAL A 68 -13.57 6.27 1.48
N LEU A 69 -12.75 7.24 1.07
CA LEU A 69 -11.77 7.08 -0.01
C LEU A 69 -10.76 5.95 0.27
N ALA A 70 -10.28 5.85 1.53
CA ALA A 70 -9.40 4.75 1.95
C ALA A 70 -10.10 3.39 1.77
N MET A 71 -11.35 3.26 2.20
CA MET A 71 -12.12 2.02 2.08
C MET A 71 -12.44 1.66 0.63
N GLN A 72 -12.72 2.65 -0.22
CA GLN A 72 -12.89 2.44 -1.66
C GLN A 72 -11.60 1.93 -2.29
N THR A 73 -10.45 2.49 -1.91
CA THR A 73 -9.13 2.03 -2.37
C THR A 73 -8.88 0.57 -1.98
N PHE A 74 -9.14 0.21 -0.72
CA PHE A 74 -9.02 -1.20 -0.27
C PHE A 74 -9.98 -2.14 -1.00
N SER A 75 -11.20 -1.70 -1.26
CA SER A 75 -12.20 -2.51 -1.96
C SER A 75 -11.77 -2.82 -3.39
N ARG A 76 -11.08 -1.89 -4.06
CA ARG A 76 -10.53 -2.07 -5.41
C ARG A 76 -9.28 -2.97 -5.43
N THR A 77 -8.42 -2.94 -4.41
CA THR A 77 -7.16 -3.71 -4.41
C THR A 77 -7.34 -5.17 -3.98
N ARG A 78 -8.35 -5.47 -3.15
CA ARG A 78 -8.61 -6.83 -2.64
C ARG A 78 -8.74 -7.92 -3.73
N PRO A 79 -9.51 -7.73 -4.81
CA PRO A 79 -9.63 -8.75 -5.87
C PRO A 79 -8.30 -9.08 -6.54
N ALA A 80 -7.45 -8.08 -6.77
CA ALA A 80 -6.12 -8.28 -7.38
C ALA A 80 -5.20 -9.11 -6.49
N ILE A 81 -5.21 -8.86 -5.18
CA ILE A 81 -4.47 -9.67 -4.20
C ILE A 81 -4.97 -11.13 -4.19
N GLY A 82 -6.29 -11.32 -4.27
CA GLY A 82 -6.90 -12.66 -4.37
C GLY A 82 -6.51 -13.41 -5.65
N ALA A 83 -6.44 -12.72 -6.78
CA ALA A 83 -5.96 -13.29 -8.04
C ALA A 83 -4.47 -13.68 -7.95
N PHE A 84 -3.63 -12.82 -7.37
CA PHE A 84 -2.21 -13.10 -7.14
C PHE A 84 -1.99 -14.35 -6.27
N ALA A 85 -2.77 -14.49 -5.18
CA ALA A 85 -2.72 -15.66 -4.31
C ALA A 85 -3.11 -16.94 -5.06
N LYS A 86 -4.19 -16.91 -5.85
CA LYS A 86 -4.62 -18.07 -6.67
C LYS A 86 -3.57 -18.45 -7.72
N GLY A 87 -2.97 -17.47 -8.40
CA GLY A 87 -1.91 -17.71 -9.38
C GLY A 87 -0.71 -18.42 -8.76
N THR A 88 -0.25 -17.95 -7.60
CA THR A 88 0.85 -18.55 -6.85
C THR A 88 0.51 -19.98 -6.41
N ALA A 89 -0.70 -20.20 -5.89
CA ALA A 89 -1.16 -21.53 -5.49
C ALA A 89 -1.24 -22.50 -6.68
N ARG A 90 -1.72 -22.05 -7.84
CA ARG A 90 -1.77 -22.87 -9.07
C ARG A 90 -0.36 -23.24 -9.54
N SER A 91 0.55 -22.27 -9.57
CA SER A 91 1.94 -22.49 -9.96
C SER A 91 2.61 -23.54 -9.06
N GLY A 92 2.46 -23.40 -7.74
CA GLY A 92 2.97 -24.38 -6.78
C GLY A 92 2.39 -25.78 -6.98
N LYS A 93 1.09 -25.92 -7.25
CA LYS A 93 0.46 -27.21 -7.54
C LYS A 93 0.92 -27.83 -8.86
N SER A 94 1.18 -27.02 -9.89
CA SER A 94 1.63 -27.53 -11.19
C SER A 94 3.11 -27.91 -11.21
N TRP A 95 3.92 -27.33 -10.32
CA TRP A 95 5.37 -27.51 -10.30
C TRP A 95 5.82 -28.97 -10.24
N PRO A 96 5.29 -29.83 -9.34
CA PRO A 96 5.70 -31.23 -9.29
C PRO A 96 5.43 -31.98 -10.59
N ARG A 97 4.28 -31.75 -11.24
CA ARG A 97 3.91 -32.42 -12.50
C ARG A 97 4.81 -32.03 -13.68
N ILE A 98 5.21 -30.76 -13.74
CA ILE A 98 6.10 -30.28 -14.81
C ILE A 98 7.51 -30.80 -14.57
N ASN A 99 7.97 -30.77 -13.32
CA ASN A 99 9.30 -31.25 -12.95
C ASN A 99 9.45 -32.77 -13.21
N THR A 100 8.46 -33.60 -12.86
CA THR A 100 8.52 -35.05 -13.14
C THR A 100 8.57 -35.39 -14.63
N ASN A 101 7.97 -34.58 -15.49
CA ASN A 101 8.01 -34.82 -16.95
C ASN A 101 9.32 -34.38 -17.59
N PHE A 102 10.06 -33.44 -16.97
CA PHE A 102 11.33 -32.93 -17.46
C PHE A 102 12.52 -33.82 -17.09
N TRP A 103 12.44 -34.54 -15.96
CA TRP A 103 13.50 -35.47 -15.52
C TRP A 103 13.33 -36.90 -16.06
N ASN A 104 12.18 -37.24 -16.64
CA ASN A 104 11.87 -38.57 -17.20
C ASN A 104 11.95 -38.62 -18.75
N SER A 105 12.55 -37.61 -19.37
CA SER A 105 12.78 -37.48 -20.82
C SER A 105 14.23 -37.12 -21.09
#